data_AF-A0A962SYG2-F1
#
_entry.id   AF-A0A962SYG2-F1
#
_cell.length_a   1.000
_cell.length_b   1.000
_cell.length_c   1.000
_cell.angle_alpha   90.00
_cell.angle_beta   90.00
_cell.angle_gamma   90.00
#
_symmetry.space_group_name_H-M   'P 1'
#
loop_
_entity.id
_entity.type
_entity.pdbx_description
1 polymer ?
#
loop_
_entity_poly.entity_id
_entity_poly.type
_entity_poly.pdbx_seq_one_letter_code
_entity_poly.pdbx_strand_id
1 'polypeptide(L)' 'MLSSPGFACSLITTNLPFSEWTQVFPNARLCKALLDRIIDRAHIIDTGTDSYRFKRTLTSRQQRPEQWVHQPSPST' A
#
# COMPACT_ATOMS: atom_id res chain seq x y z
N MET A 1 20.04 11.34 -35.07
CA MET A 1 19.18 11.43 -33.86
C MET A 1 18.61 10.06 -33.54
N LEU A 2 19.44 9.09 -33.11
CA LEU A 2 18.92 7.85 -32.55
C LEU A 2 18.63 8.11 -31.07
N SER A 3 17.35 8.02 -30.71
CA SER A 3 16.92 7.97 -29.31
C SER A 3 17.52 6.71 -28.68
N SER A 4 18.42 6.85 -27.72
CA SER A 4 18.91 5.75 -26.91
C SER A 4 17.72 5.08 -26.21
N PRO A 5 17.58 3.75 -26.23
CA PRO A 5 16.49 3.09 -25.50
C PRO A 5 16.67 3.39 -24.00
N GLY A 6 15.75 4.17 -23.45
CA GLY A 6 15.67 4.38 -22.01
C GLY A 6 15.33 3.06 -21.32
N PHE A 7 16.06 2.74 -20.26
CA PHE A 7 15.72 1.59 -19.43
C PHE A 7 14.34 1.81 -18.78
N ALA A 8 13.41 0.88 -19.00
CA ALA A 8 12.12 0.90 -18.32
C ALA A 8 12.22 0.16 -16.98
N CYS A 9 11.68 0.76 -15.92
CA CYS A 9 11.58 0.17 -14.59
C CYS A 9 10.10 -0.03 -14.24
N SER A 10 9.78 -1.15 -13.58
CA SER A 10 8.45 -1.44 -13.07
C SER A 10 8.48 -1.49 -11.54
N LEU A 11 7.57 -0.73 -10.91
CA LEU A 11 7.35 -0.78 -9.46
C LEU A 11 6.01 -1.46 -9.20
N ILE A 12 6.02 -2.46 -8.33
CA ILE A 12 4.82 -3.21 -7.95
C ILE A 12 4.72 -3.18 -6.43
N THR A 13 3.53 -2.89 -5.92
CA THR A 13 3.19 -3.03 -4.50
C THR A 13 2.08 -4.05 -4.38
N THR A 14 2.17 -4.92 -3.38
CA THR A 14 1.16 -5.95 -3.12
C THR A 14 0.98 -6.10 -1.62
N ASN A 15 -0.25 -6.38 -1.20
CA ASN A 15 -0.58 -6.79 0.15
C ASN A 15 -0.65 -8.32 0.29
N LEU A 16 -0.45 -9.07 -0.80
CA LEU A 16 -0.50 -10.53 -0.82
C LEU A 16 0.90 -11.11 -0.97
N PRO A 17 1.26 -12.16 -0.20
CA PRO A 17 2.48 -12.91 -0.45
C PRO A 17 2.41 -13.59 -1.83
N PHE A 18 3.56 -13.84 -2.47
CA PHE A 18 3.59 -14.42 -3.83
C PHE A 18 2.87 -15.77 -3.95
N SER A 19 2.79 -16.55 -2.86
CA SER A 19 2.02 -17.81 -2.80
C SER A 19 0.52 -17.61 -3.05
N GLU A 20 -0.02 -16.43 -2.78
CA GLU A 20 -1.44 -16.11 -2.91
C GLU A 20 -1.78 -15.40 -4.23
N TRP A 21 -0.80 -15.12 -5.08
CA TRP A 21 -1.03 -14.42 -6.35
C TRP A 21 -1.85 -15.23 -7.35
N THR A 22 -1.97 -16.54 -7.18
CA THR A 22 -2.88 -17.38 -7.98
C THR A 22 -4.35 -17.04 -7.76
N GLN A 23 -4.70 -16.35 -6.65
CA GLN A 23 -6.03 -15.80 -6.43
C GLN A 23 -6.33 -14.62 -7.37
N VAL A 24 -5.29 -13.86 -7.75
CA VAL A 24 -5.39 -12.70 -8.66
C VAL A 24 -5.19 -13.12 -10.11
N PHE A 25 -4.32 -14.12 -10.35
CA PHE A 25 -4.03 -14.70 -11.67
C PHE A 25 -4.53 -16.15 -11.72
N PRO A 26 -5.77 -16.41 -12.20
CA PRO A 26 -6.41 -17.73 -12.09
C PRO A 26 -5.64 -18.85 -12.79
N ASN A 27 -4.87 -18.51 -13.83
CA ASN A 27 -3.98 -19.46 -14.48
C ASN A 27 -2.63 -19.52 -13.76
N ALA A 28 -2.41 -20.60 -13.00
CA ALA A 28 -1.19 -20.81 -12.24
C ALA A 28 0.10 -20.81 -13.10
N ARG A 29 0.05 -21.31 -14.34
CA ARG A 29 1.21 -21.29 -15.26
C ARG A 29 1.55 -19.86 -15.67
N LEU A 30 0.53 -19.03 -15.94
CA LEU A 30 0.71 -17.62 -16.26
C LEU A 30 1.23 -16.84 -15.04
N CYS A 31 0.65 -17.07 -13.86
CA CYS A 31 1.09 -16.45 -12.61
C CYS A 31 2.58 -16.71 -12.37
N LYS A 32 3.01 -17.98 -12.51
CA LYS A 32 4.41 -18.35 -12.37
C LYS A 32 5.30 -17.67 -13.41
N ALA A 33 4.92 -17.69 -14.68
CA ALA A 33 5.70 -17.06 -15.75
C ALA A 33 5.86 -15.54 -15.53
N LEU A 34 4.81 -14.88 -15.02
CA LEU A 34 4.83 -13.46 -14.69
C LEU A 34 5.74 -13.19 -13.48
N LEU A 35 5.60 -13.96 -12.40
CA LEU A 35 6.47 -13.86 -11.23
C LEU A 35 7.93 -14.05 -11.63
N ASP A 36 8.26 -15.10 -12.38
CA ASP A 36 9.62 -15.37 -12.87
C ASP A 36 10.24 -14.16 -13.60
N ARG A 37 9.45 -13.42 -14.40
CA ARG A 37 9.94 -12.24 -15.12
C ARG A 37 10.14 -11.02 -14.22
N ILE A 38 9.23 -10.82 -13.27
CA ILE A 38 9.29 -9.67 -12.36
C ILE A 38 10.44 -9.85 -11.38
N ILE A 39 10.61 -11.04 -10.82
CA ILE A 39 11.59 -11.29 -9.75
C ILE A 39 13.04 -11.45 -10.25
N ASP A 40 13.26 -11.73 -11.53
CA ASP A 40 14.61 -11.94 -12.12
C ASP A 40 15.61 -10.82 -11.78
N ARG A 41 15.13 -9.57 -11.73
CA ARG A 41 15.94 -8.40 -11.35
C ARG A 41 15.26 -7.51 -10.31
N ALA A 42 14.34 -8.06 -9.51
CA ALA A 42 13.64 -7.28 -8.50
C ALA A 42 14.48 -7.09 -7.24
N HIS A 43 14.34 -5.91 -6.64
CA HIS A 43 14.64 -5.70 -5.24
C HIS A 43 13.33 -5.85 -4.45
N ILE A 44 13.20 -6.94 -3.69
CA ILE A 44 12.01 -7.19 -2.87
C ILE A 44 12.18 -6.48 -1.53
N ILE A 45 11.21 -5.63 -1.17
CA ILE A 45 11.19 -4.89 0.09
C ILE A 45 9.94 -5.30 0.84
N ASP A 46 10.11 -5.84 2.05
CA ASP A 46 9.00 -6.09 2.98
C ASP A 46 8.73 -4.83 3.81
N THR A 47 7.53 -4.27 3.66
CA THR A 47 7.12 -3.04 4.36
C THR A 47 6.63 -3.28 5.79
N GLY A 48 6.45 -4.54 6.21
CA GLY A 48 5.90 -4.90 7.51
C GLY A 48 4.42 -4.56 7.68
N THR A 49 3.95 -4.56 8.93
CA THR A 49 2.52 -4.46 9.28
C THR A 49 2.08 -3.08 9.77
N ASP A 50 2.98 -2.10 9.77
CA ASP A 50 2.72 -0.77 10.32
C ASP A 50 1.82 0.06 9.41
N SER A 51 0.56 0.21 9.81
CA SER A 51 -0.40 1.05 9.08
C SER A 51 -0.21 2.53 9.38
N TYR A 52 0.39 3.25 8.44
CA TYR A 52 0.51 4.71 8.53
C TYR A 52 -0.86 5.41 8.62
N ARG A 53 -1.88 4.86 7.95
CA ARG A 53 -3.26 5.36 8.01
C ARG A 53 -3.82 5.27 9.44
N PHE A 54 -3.60 4.13 10.10
CA PHE A 54 -4.03 3.92 11.47
C PHE A 54 -3.33 4.87 12.44
N LYS A 55 -2.00 5.00 12.32
CA LYS A 55 -1.20 5.96 13.12
C LYS A 55 -1.73 7.40 12.94
N ARG A 56 -2.02 7.82 11.71
CA ARG A 56 -2.60 9.14 11.43
C ARG A 56 -3.95 9.36 12.14
N THR A 57 -4.86 8.38 12.08
CA THR A 57 -6.17 8.47 12.75
C THR A 57 -6.03 8.54 14.27
N LEU A 58 -5.13 7.77 14.88
CA LEU A 58 -4.86 7.84 16.31
C LEU A 58 -4.36 9.24 16.73
N THR A 59 -3.40 9.80 15.99
CA THR A 59 -2.89 11.15 16.25
C THR A 59 -3.98 12.21 16.16
N SER A 60 -4.84 12.16 15.14
CA SER A 60 -5.96 13.10 14.98
C SER A 60 -7.01 12.97 16.10
N ARG A 61 -7.24 11.77 16.63
CA ARG A 61 -8.19 11.54 17.74
C ARG A 61 -7.67 12.10 19.06
N GLN A 62 -6.36 12.03 19.29
CA GLN A 62 -5.71 12.62 20.47
C GLN A 62 -5.82 14.17 20.48
N GLN A 63 -5.96 14.79 19.30
CA GLN A 63 -6.05 16.23 19.13
C GLN A 63 -7.47 16.79 19.19
N ARG A 64 -8.51 15.99 19.46
CA ARG A 64 -9.86 16.52 19.71
C ARG A 64 -9.93 16.93 21.18
N PRO A 65 -9.74 18.20 21.55
CA PRO A 65 -9.86 18.60 22.94
C PRO A 65 -11.33 18.40 23.33
N GLU A 66 -11.58 18.01 24.57
CA GLU A 66 -12.90 17.98 25.24
C GLU A 66 -13.59 19.36 25.30
N GLN A 67 -13.28 20.29 24.39
CA GLN A 67 -13.84 21.65 24.33
C GLN A 67 -15.25 21.72 23.71
N TRP A 68 -15.77 20.63 23.14
CA TRP A 68 -17.10 20.59 22.52
C TRP A 68 -18.15 19.81 23.30
N VAL A 69 -17.87 19.42 24.56
CA VAL A 69 -18.85 18.72 25.43
C VAL A 69 -19.49 19.66 26.48
N HIS A 70 -18.92 20.86 26.70
CA HIS A 70 -19.45 21.87 27.61
C HIS A 70 -19.76 23.18 26.89
N GLN A 71 -20.73 23.19 25.98
CA GLN A 71 -21.49 24.42 25.71
C GLN A 71 -22.86 24.27 26.38
N PRO A 72 -23.14 24.95 27.50
CA PRO A 72 -24.51 25.08 27.93
C PRO A 72 -25.27 25.85 26.85
N SER A 73 -26.38 25.29 26.38
CA SER A 73 -27.29 25.98 25.46
C SER A 73 -27.65 27.34 26.06
N PRO A 74 -27.57 28.45 25.29
CA PRO A 74 -28.09 29.73 25.76
C PRO A 74 -29.60 29.55 25.95
N SER A 75 -30.05 29.69 27.20
CA SER A 75 -31.48 29.78 27.49
C SER A 75 -31.98 31.12 26.98
N THR A 76 -32.71 31.10 25.87
CA THR A 76 -33.72 32.11 25.53
C THR A 76 -35.01 31.38 25.23
#